data_AF-A0AA46Z4M9-F1
#
_entry.id   AF-A0AA46Z4M9-F1
#
_cell.length_a   1.000
_cell.length_b   1.000
_cell.length_c   1.000
_cell.angle_alpha   90.00
_cell.angle_beta   90.00
_cell.angle_gamma   90.00
#
_symmetry.space_group_name_H-M   'P 1'
#
loop_
_entity.id
_entity.type
_entity.pdbx_description
1 polymer ?
#
loop_
_entity_poly.entity_id
_entity_poly.type
_entity_poly.pdbx_seq_one_letter_code
_entity_poly.pdbx_strand_id
1 'polypeptide(L)'
;MRSLIYIERIFNRFGNFLGWLSSILFILLLLNVVYDVVMRYVFNDVSIAFQEMEWHLFSAVFLLGVPYAIKSGGHVRVDIFYERLSYKAQSVIDIIGTLFFLFPFCLLVAWFGIDFAKESYALGETSGDPGGLPYRWIIKGMIPVSFLFMAVSGVGLLLHSVNKIVNPHLIYAGSNGKS
;
A
#
# COMPACT_ATOMS: atom_id res chain seq x y z
N MET A 1 -4.98 -1.11 29.20
CA MET A 1 -5.61 -2.14 28.33
C MET A 1 -6.51 -1.52 27.25
N ARG A 2 -7.46 -0.62 27.56
CA ARG A 2 -8.21 0.14 26.51
C ARG A 2 -7.32 0.97 25.57
N SER A 3 -6.15 1.41 26.05
CA SER A 3 -5.16 2.16 25.27
C SER A 3 -4.63 1.39 24.05
N LEU A 4 -4.36 0.09 24.17
CA LEU A 4 -3.79 -0.71 23.08
C LEU A 4 -4.76 -0.83 21.89
N ILE A 5 -6.04 -1.08 22.20
CA ILE A 5 -7.13 -1.16 21.21
C ILE A 5 -7.37 0.19 20.53
N TYR A 6 -7.25 1.29 21.29
CA TYR A 6 -7.40 2.63 20.73
C TYR A 6 -6.29 2.94 19.72
N ILE A 7 -5.03 2.61 20.08
CA ILE A 7 -3.87 2.79 19.19
C ILE A 7 -4.04 1.92 17.94
N GLU A 8 -4.37 0.63 18.08
CA GLU A 8 -4.65 -0.26 16.95
C GLU A 8 -5.69 0.33 15.98
N ARG A 9 -6.76 0.94 16.53
CA ARG A 9 -7.81 1.57 15.74
C ARG A 9 -7.32 2.78 14.94
N ILE A 10 -6.33 3.53 15.44
CA ILE A 10 -5.71 4.65 14.71
C ILE A 10 -4.98 4.12 13.47
N PHE A 11 -4.13 3.10 13.64
CA PHE A 11 -3.41 2.49 12.51
C PHE A 11 -4.38 1.86 11.49
N ASN A 12 -5.45 1.22 11.97
CA ASN A 12 -6.49 0.67 11.11
C ASN A 12 -7.25 1.73 10.29
N ARG A 13 -7.45 2.93 10.85
CA ARG A 13 -8.04 4.07 10.14
C ARG A 13 -7.07 4.64 9.11
N PHE A 14 -5.79 4.73 9.44
CA PHE A 14 -4.75 5.15 8.50
C PHE A 14 -4.72 4.23 7.27
N GLY A 15 -4.69 2.91 7.48
CA GLY A 15 -4.77 1.95 6.37
C GLY A 15 -6.05 2.11 5.53
N ASN A 16 -7.22 2.30 6.17
CA ASN A 16 -8.47 2.53 5.43
C ASN A 16 -8.44 3.82 4.60
N PHE A 17 -7.84 4.88 5.13
CA PHE A 17 -7.67 6.14 4.40
C PHE A 17 -6.82 5.95 3.14
N LEU A 18 -5.72 5.20 3.24
CA LEU A 18 -4.88 4.88 2.08
C LEU A 18 -5.62 4.01 1.05
N GLY A 19 -6.41 3.02 1.50
CA GLY A 19 -7.26 2.21 0.62
C GLY A 19 -8.34 3.04 -0.10
N TRP A 20 -8.94 4.00 0.60
CA TRP A 20 -9.89 4.95 0.01
C TRP A 20 -9.22 5.86 -1.04
N LEU A 21 -8.03 6.39 -0.73
CA LEU A 21 -7.26 7.19 -1.67
C LEU A 21 -6.86 6.39 -2.92
N SER A 22 -6.38 5.16 -2.73
CA SER A 22 -6.06 4.23 -3.83
C SER A 22 -7.30 3.94 -4.71
N SER A 23 -8.48 3.79 -4.09
CA SER A 23 -9.73 3.60 -4.82
C SER A 23 -10.11 4.81 -5.69
N ILE A 24 -9.90 6.03 -5.19
CA ILE A 24 -10.10 7.27 -5.98
C ILE A 24 -9.13 7.32 -7.16
N LEU A 25 -7.85 7.03 -6.92
CA LEU A 25 -6.86 7.00 -7.99
C LEU A 25 -7.18 5.94 -9.04
N PHE A 26 -7.76 4.82 -8.65
CA PHE A 26 -8.21 3.78 -9.57
C PHE A 26 -9.37 4.26 -10.46
N ILE A 27 -10.31 5.03 -9.91
CA ILE A 27 -11.36 5.68 -10.70
C ILE A 27 -10.75 6.68 -11.69
N LEU A 28 -9.77 7.49 -11.26
CA LEU A 28 -9.06 8.41 -12.15
C LEU A 28 -8.30 7.69 -13.26
N LEU A 29 -7.64 6.57 -12.94
CA LEU A 29 -7.00 5.70 -13.92
C LEU A 29 -8.00 5.19 -14.95
N LEU A 30 -9.16 4.68 -14.50
CA LEU A 30 -10.21 4.21 -15.39
C LEU A 30 -10.68 5.33 -16.33
N LEU A 31 -10.93 6.53 -15.79
CA LEU A 31 -11.34 7.68 -16.60
C LEU A 31 -10.27 8.08 -17.61
N ASN A 32 -8.99 8.05 -17.22
CA ASN A 32 -7.86 8.33 -18.11
C ASN A 32 -7.78 7.33 -19.27
N VAL A 33 -7.91 6.02 -18.97
CA VAL A 33 -7.90 4.97 -20.00
C VAL A 33 -9.09 5.11 -20.94
N VAL A 34 -10.29 5.38 -20.42
CA VAL A 34 -11.48 5.60 -21.25
C VAL A 34 -11.28 6.82 -22.16
N TYR A 35 -10.73 7.90 -21.62
CA TYR A 35 -10.42 9.09 -22.40
C TYR A 35 -9.40 8.79 -23.52
N ASP A 36 -8.29 8.12 -23.22
CA ASP A 36 -7.26 7.79 -24.21
C ASP A 36 -7.81 6.91 -25.33
N VAL A 37 -8.59 5.88 -24.97
CA VAL A 37 -9.27 4.99 -25.94
C VAL A 37 -10.24 5.77 -26.83
N VAL A 38 -11.05 6.67 -26.26
CA VAL A 38 -11.99 7.49 -27.04
C VAL A 38 -11.25 8.41 -28.00
N MET A 39 -10.22 9.13 -27.53
CA MET A 39 -9.42 10.02 -28.38
C MET A 39 -8.75 9.26 -29.53
N ARG A 40 -8.19 8.10 -29.23
CA ARG A 40 -7.50 7.26 -30.22
C ARG A 40 -8.43 6.73 -31.30
N TYR A 41 -9.58 6.17 -30.93
CA TYR A 41 -10.42 5.46 -31.89
C TYR A 41 -11.51 6.31 -32.52
N VAL A 42 -11.98 7.36 -31.85
CA VAL A 42 -13.03 8.25 -32.37
C VAL A 42 -12.41 9.47 -33.07
N PHE A 43 -11.37 10.04 -32.48
CA PHE A 43 -10.75 11.29 -32.96
C PHE A 43 -9.43 11.07 -33.69
N ASN A 44 -8.89 9.84 -33.69
CA ASN A 44 -7.59 9.50 -34.27
C ASN A 44 -6.44 10.36 -33.71
N ASP A 45 -6.57 10.76 -32.44
CA ASP A 45 -5.57 11.55 -31.71
C ASP A 45 -4.93 10.69 -30.62
N VAL A 46 -3.59 10.71 -30.57
CA VAL A 46 -2.81 9.90 -29.64
C VAL A 46 -1.92 10.81 -28.82
N SER A 47 -2.09 10.76 -27.50
CA SER A 47 -1.30 11.57 -26.58
C SER A 47 -0.40 10.71 -25.72
N ILE A 48 0.91 10.86 -25.91
CA ILE A 48 1.94 10.20 -25.10
C ILE A 48 1.78 10.57 -23.62
N ALA A 49 1.44 11.82 -23.30
CA ALA A 49 1.21 12.24 -21.92
C ALA A 49 0.07 11.48 -21.24
N PHE A 50 -1.05 11.22 -21.94
CA PHE A 50 -2.18 10.48 -21.37
C PHE A 50 -1.86 8.99 -21.20
N GLN A 51 -1.22 8.38 -22.20
CA GLN A 51 -0.69 7.03 -22.06
C GLN A 51 0.32 6.96 -20.91
N GLU A 52 1.12 8.01 -20.72
CA GLU A 52 2.08 8.03 -19.64
C GLU A 52 1.44 8.17 -18.25
N MET A 53 0.36 8.95 -18.18
CA MET A 53 -0.43 9.11 -16.98
C MET A 53 -1.02 7.78 -16.50
N GLU A 54 -1.32 6.84 -17.41
CA GLU A 54 -1.86 5.52 -17.04
C GLU A 54 -0.90 4.74 -16.14
N TRP A 55 0.37 4.59 -16.51
CA TRP A 55 1.33 3.85 -15.68
C TRP A 55 1.70 4.62 -14.42
N HIS A 56 1.64 5.96 -14.44
CA HIS A 56 1.81 6.78 -13.24
C HIS A 56 0.67 6.55 -12.23
N LEU A 57 -0.58 6.65 -12.68
CA LEU A 57 -1.77 6.40 -11.86
C LEU A 57 -1.82 4.94 -11.39
N PHE A 58 -1.54 3.98 -12.27
CA PHE A 58 -1.44 2.57 -11.92
C PHE A 58 -0.41 2.34 -10.80
N SER A 59 0.80 2.87 -10.96
CA SER A 59 1.84 2.77 -9.92
C SER A 59 1.37 3.38 -8.60
N ALA A 60 0.76 4.56 -8.62
CA ALA A 60 0.24 5.23 -7.43
C ALA A 60 -0.88 4.43 -6.73
N VAL A 61 -1.79 3.81 -7.50
CA VAL A 61 -2.84 2.93 -6.98
C VAL A 61 -2.23 1.80 -6.18
N PHE A 62 -1.24 1.09 -6.73
CA PHE A 62 -0.59 -0.02 -6.04
C PHE A 62 0.24 0.44 -4.85
N LEU A 63 1.06 1.48 -5.02
CA LEU A 63 1.91 2.01 -3.95
C LEU A 63 1.09 2.46 -2.74
N LEU A 64 -0.09 3.04 -2.93
CA LEU A 64 -0.98 3.43 -1.83
C LEU A 64 -1.91 2.30 -1.36
N GLY A 65 -2.21 1.32 -2.22
CA GLY A 65 -3.06 0.18 -1.92
C GLY A 65 -2.37 -0.92 -1.10
N VAL A 66 -1.06 -1.15 -1.28
CA VAL A 66 -0.31 -2.20 -0.56
C VAL A 66 -0.30 -2.00 0.97
N PRO A 67 -0.09 -0.79 1.52
CA PRO A 67 -0.25 -0.56 2.97
C PRO A 67 -1.62 -0.97 3.51
N TYR A 68 -2.70 -0.77 2.74
CA TYR A 68 -4.04 -1.23 3.10
C TYR A 68 -4.14 -2.76 3.03
N ALA A 69 -3.57 -3.38 2.00
CA ALA A 69 -3.55 -4.84 1.83
C ALA A 69 -2.83 -5.58 2.97
N ILE A 70 -1.73 -5.02 3.50
CA ILE A 70 -1.06 -5.55 4.70
C ILE A 70 -2.04 -5.60 5.87
N LYS A 71 -2.80 -4.52 6.07
CA LYS A 71 -3.75 -4.38 7.17
C LYS A 71 -4.97 -5.31 7.01
N SER A 72 -5.48 -5.52 5.80
CA SER A 72 -6.56 -6.49 5.55
C SER A 72 -6.09 -7.94 5.51
N GLY A 73 -4.78 -8.17 5.60
CA GLY A 73 -4.17 -9.48 5.56
C GLY A 73 -4.07 -10.09 4.17
N GLY A 74 -4.27 -9.31 3.12
CA GLY A 74 -4.06 -9.69 1.72
C GLY A 74 -2.61 -9.61 1.25
N HIS A 75 -1.65 -9.29 2.12
CA HIS A 75 -0.24 -9.53 1.81
C HIS A 75 -0.03 -11.04 1.74
N VAL A 76 0.51 -11.56 0.63
CA VAL A 76 0.65 -13.01 0.34
C VAL A 76 1.29 -13.72 1.53
N ARG A 77 0.46 -14.32 2.39
CA ARG A 77 0.90 -15.25 3.42
C ARG A 77 0.84 -16.63 2.79
N VAL A 78 1.64 -17.57 3.31
CA VAL A 78 1.49 -18.97 2.92
C VAL A 78 0.24 -19.52 3.63
N ASP A 79 -0.92 -19.19 3.08
CA ASP A 79 -2.23 -19.32 3.75
C ASP A 79 -2.55 -20.77 4.15
N ILE A 80 -2.12 -21.75 3.36
CA ILE A 80 -2.43 -23.17 3.56
C ILE A 80 -1.93 -23.71 4.90
N PHE A 81 -0.73 -23.30 5.33
CA PHE A 81 -0.17 -23.73 6.61
C PHE A 81 -0.62 -22.83 7.75
N TYR A 82 -0.78 -21.53 7.48
CA TYR A 82 -1.15 -20.54 8.48
C TYR A 82 -2.57 -20.76 9.05
N GLU A 83 -3.54 -21.09 8.19
CA GLU A 83 -4.93 -21.33 8.59
C GLU A 83 -5.10 -22.52 9.55
N ARG A 84 -4.17 -23.50 9.49
CA ARG A 84 -4.20 -24.70 10.35
C ARG A 84 -3.55 -24.50 11.72
N LEU A 85 -2.89 -23.36 11.94
CA LEU A 85 -2.17 -23.07 13.18
C LEU A 85 -3.10 -22.51 14.25
N SER A 86 -2.74 -22.74 15.52
CA SER A 86 -3.42 -22.08 16.65
C SER A 86 -3.25 -20.56 16.58
N TYR A 87 -4.22 -19.81 17.11
CA TYR A 87 -4.18 -18.34 17.14
C TYR A 87 -2.89 -17.77 17.76
N LYS A 88 -2.30 -18.48 18.75
CA LYS A 88 -1.03 -18.08 19.35
C LYS A 88 0.13 -18.24 18.38
N ALA A 89 0.21 -19.38 17.68
CA ALA A 89 1.25 -19.63 16.69
C ALA A 89 1.15 -18.65 15.50
N GLN A 90 -0.07 -18.38 15.01
CA GLN A 90 -0.35 -17.36 14.00
C GLN A 90 0.17 -15.97 14.42
N SER A 91 -0.13 -15.56 15.65
CA SER A 91 0.27 -14.24 16.16
C SER A 91 1.80 -14.13 16.33
N VAL A 92 2.47 -15.20 16.76
CA VAL A 92 3.94 -15.24 16.86
C VAL A 92 4.59 -15.13 15.49
N ILE A 93 4.07 -15.85 14.48
CA ILE A 93 4.57 -15.78 13.10
C ILE A 93 4.39 -14.35 12.54
N ASP A 94 3.23 -13.73 12.74
CA ASP A 94 2.98 -12.36 12.29
C ASP A 94 3.96 -11.36 12.96
N ILE A 95 4.27 -11.55 14.25
CA ILE A 95 5.22 -10.69 14.96
C ILE A 95 6.64 -10.84 14.40
N ILE A 96 7.13 -12.08 14.28
CA ILE A 96 8.46 -12.37 13.76
C ILE A 96 8.57 -11.91 12.30
N GLY A 97 7.58 -12.26 11.49
CA GLY A 97 7.45 -11.85 10.09
C GLY A 97 7.56 -10.34 9.92
N THR A 98 6.82 -9.60 10.75
CA THR A 98 6.82 -8.14 10.69
C THR A 98 8.15 -7.53 11.14
N LEU A 99 8.73 -8.01 12.24
CA LEU A 99 9.96 -7.45 12.80
C LEU A 99 11.21 -7.76 11.97
N PHE A 100 11.33 -8.98 11.46
CA PHE A 100 12.56 -9.44 10.80
C PHE A 100 12.50 -9.40 9.28
N PHE A 101 11.32 -9.32 8.67
CA PHE A 101 11.19 -9.27 7.22
C PHE A 101 10.54 -7.97 6.75
N LEU A 102 9.34 -7.64 7.25
CA LEU A 102 8.61 -6.46 6.76
C LEU A 102 9.35 -5.15 7.07
N PHE A 103 9.72 -4.91 8.33
CA PHE A 103 10.38 -3.65 8.72
C PHE A 103 11.76 -3.47 8.08
N PRO A 104 12.68 -4.44 8.12
CA PRO A 104 13.99 -4.27 7.48
C PRO A 104 13.86 -4.01 5.99
N PHE A 105 12.96 -4.74 5.30
CA PHE A 105 12.71 -4.52 3.89
C PHE A 105 12.13 -3.13 3.61
N CYS A 106 11.09 -2.72 4.35
CA CYS A 106 10.47 -1.41 4.14
C CYS A 106 11.43 -0.26 4.41
N LEU A 107 12.19 -0.32 5.49
CA LEU A 107 13.16 0.72 5.83
C LEU A 107 14.31 0.77 4.84
N LEU A 108 14.79 -0.38 4.36
CA LEU A 108 15.83 -0.45 3.35
C LEU A 108 15.37 0.19 2.04
N VAL A 109 14.20 -0.20 1.53
CA VAL A 109 13.67 0.38 0.29
C VAL A 109 13.34 1.85 0.45
N ALA A 110 12.79 2.27 1.60
CA ALA A 110 12.56 3.69 1.88
C ALA A 110 13.87 4.49 1.89
N TRP A 111 14.94 3.96 2.49
CA TRP A 111 16.24 4.62 2.53
C TRP A 111 16.80 4.86 1.12
N PHE A 112 16.97 3.80 0.32
CA PHE A 112 17.48 3.93 -1.04
C PHE A 112 16.52 4.70 -1.96
N GLY A 113 15.21 4.54 -1.76
CA GLY A 113 14.18 5.21 -2.54
C GLY A 113 14.18 6.73 -2.35
N ILE A 114 14.54 7.23 -1.16
CA ILE A 114 14.69 8.68 -0.92
C ILE A 114 15.78 9.25 -1.80
N ASP A 115 16.95 8.62 -1.85
CA ASP A 115 18.08 9.12 -2.64
C ASP A 115 17.78 9.01 -4.14
N PHE A 116 17.14 7.92 -4.57
CA PHE A 116 16.67 7.74 -5.94
C PHE A 116 15.67 8.83 -6.38
N ALA A 117 14.74 9.22 -5.50
CA ALA A 117 13.78 10.28 -5.79
C ALA A 117 14.44 11.67 -5.82
N LYS A 118 15.38 11.94 -4.90
CA LYS A 118 16.14 13.20 -4.86
C LYS A 118 16.99 13.39 -6.10
N GLU A 119 17.68 12.35 -6.55
CA GLU A 119 18.50 12.40 -7.76
C GLU A 119 17.63 12.73 -8.99
N SER A 120 16.49 12.04 -9.14
CA SER A 120 15.52 12.31 -10.21
C SER A 120 15.01 13.76 -10.20
N TYR A 121 14.71 14.29 -9.00
CA TYR A 121 14.28 15.68 -8.85
C TYR A 121 15.40 16.66 -9.22
N ALA A 122 16.62 16.43 -8.74
CA ALA A 122 17.77 17.30 -9.00
C ALA A 122 18.16 17.33 -10.48
N LEU A 123 17.99 16.21 -11.19
CA LEU A 123 18.21 16.10 -12.63
C LEU A 123 17.05 16.67 -13.47
N GLY A 124 15.93 17.04 -12.85
CA GLY A 124 14.74 17.50 -13.59
C GLY A 124 14.20 16.43 -14.53
N GLU A 125 14.20 15.17 -14.10
CA GLU A 125 13.92 14.03 -14.97
C GLU A 125 12.50 14.11 -15.57
N THR A 126 12.48 14.19 -16.91
CA THR A 126 11.28 14.21 -17.75
C THR A 126 11.17 12.90 -18.53
N SER A 127 10.02 12.68 -19.17
CA SER A 127 9.89 11.65 -20.18
C SER A 127 10.91 11.82 -21.31
N GLY A 128 11.48 10.69 -21.75
CA GLY A 128 12.33 10.61 -22.93
C GLY A 128 11.53 10.61 -24.24
N ASP A 129 10.21 10.41 -24.17
CA ASP A 129 9.34 10.43 -25.34
C ASP A 129 8.83 11.86 -25.60
N PRO A 130 8.85 12.32 -26.87
CA PRO A 130 8.31 13.63 -27.22
C PRO A 130 6.83 13.77 -26.80
N GLY A 131 6.53 14.82 -26.04
CA GLY A 131 5.18 15.05 -25.51
C GLY A 131 4.79 14.21 -24.30
N GLY A 132 5.74 13.50 -23.67
CA GLY A 132 5.53 12.80 -22.40
C GLY A 132 5.51 13.72 -21.17
N LEU A 133 5.34 13.13 -20.00
CA LEU A 133 5.17 13.84 -18.74
C LEU A 133 6.49 14.47 -18.22
N PRO A 134 6.44 15.71 -17.71
CA PRO A 134 7.63 16.46 -17.34
C PRO A 134 8.22 16.11 -15.96
N TYR A 135 7.49 15.40 -15.10
CA TYR A 135 7.83 15.24 -13.68
C TYR A 135 7.89 13.78 -13.22
N ARG A 136 8.83 12.99 -13.77
CA ARG A 136 8.97 11.56 -13.42
C ARG A 136 9.36 11.32 -11.96
N TRP A 137 10.01 12.31 -11.33
CA TRP A 137 10.39 12.27 -9.93
C TRP A 137 9.20 12.09 -8.98
N ILE A 138 7.97 12.43 -9.39
CA ILE A 138 6.77 12.25 -8.56
C ILE A 138 6.54 10.77 -8.24
N ILE A 139 6.57 9.88 -9.24
CA ILE A 139 6.36 8.44 -9.02
C ILE A 139 7.55 7.81 -8.31
N LYS A 140 8.78 8.24 -8.63
CA LYS A 140 9.97 7.79 -7.89
C LYS A 140 9.90 8.18 -6.42
N GLY A 141 9.39 9.37 -6.11
CA GLY A 141 9.13 9.84 -4.75
C GLY A 141 8.02 9.08 -4.04
N MET A 142 7.04 8.56 -4.77
CA MET A 142 5.99 7.72 -4.18
C MET A 142 6.50 6.37 -3.67
N ILE A 143 7.62 5.86 -4.20
CA ILE A 143 8.23 4.60 -3.75
C ILE A 143 8.59 4.66 -2.26
N PRO A 144 9.51 5.52 -1.79
CA PRO A 144 9.87 5.56 -0.37
C PRO A 144 8.70 5.92 0.53
N VAL A 145 7.78 6.79 0.07
CA VAL A 145 6.56 7.15 0.80
C VAL A 145 5.68 5.92 1.05
N SER A 146 5.45 5.10 0.02
CA SER A 146 4.69 3.86 0.13
C SER A 146 5.31 2.89 1.13
N PHE A 147 6.61 2.68 1.08
CA PHE A 147 7.30 1.76 1.99
C PHE A 147 7.29 2.26 3.45
N LEU A 148 7.36 3.57 3.67
CA LEU A 148 7.13 4.15 5.00
C LEU A 148 5.69 3.91 5.46
N PHE A 149 4.70 4.06 4.59
CA PHE A 149 3.31 3.74 4.91
C PHE A 149 3.08 2.25 5.19
N MET A 150 3.78 1.35 4.46
CA MET A 150 3.78 -0.08 4.74
C MET A 150 4.35 -0.38 6.13
N ALA A 151 5.44 0.30 6.53
CA ALA A 151 6.00 0.17 7.88
C ALA A 151 4.99 0.65 8.94
N VAL A 152 4.28 1.76 8.71
CA VAL A 152 3.20 2.22 9.60
C VAL A 152 2.08 1.17 9.70
N SER A 153 1.63 0.60 8.58
CA SER A 153 0.65 -0.49 8.59
C SER A 153 1.17 -1.74 9.31
N GLY A 154 2.47 -2.04 9.19
CA GLY A 154 3.14 -3.13 9.91
C GLY A 154 3.11 -2.95 11.43
N VAL A 155 3.23 -1.71 11.93
CA VAL A 155 3.01 -1.43 13.37
C VAL A 155 1.57 -1.79 13.78
N GLY A 156 0.58 -1.48 12.93
CA GLY A 156 -0.81 -1.90 13.14
C GLY A 156 -0.95 -3.43 13.24
N LEU A 157 -0.28 -4.17 12.36
CA LEU A 157 -0.26 -5.63 12.38
C LEU A 157 0.38 -6.18 13.67
N LEU A 158 1.51 -5.61 14.12
CA LEU A 158 2.14 -5.98 15.38
C LEU A 158 1.21 -5.78 16.58
N LEU A 159 0.58 -4.61 16.66
CA LEU A 159 -0.37 -4.30 17.73
C LEU A 159 -1.53 -5.28 17.74
N HIS A 160 -2.07 -5.60 16.57
CA HIS A 160 -3.14 -6.58 16.42
C HIS A 160 -2.72 -7.98 16.90
N SER A 161 -1.54 -8.44 16.50
CA SER A 161 -1.00 -9.76 16.90
C SER A 161 -0.67 -9.83 18.39
N VAL A 162 -0.15 -8.76 18.99
CA VAL A 162 0.06 -8.67 20.44
C VAL A 162 -1.28 -8.69 21.17
N ASN A 163 -2.28 -7.94 20.67
CA ASN A 163 -3.61 -7.89 21.26
C ASN A 163 -4.32 -9.26 21.24
N LYS A 164 -4.14 -10.03 20.15
CA LYS A 164 -4.61 -11.43 20.05
C LYS A 164 -4.03 -12.34 21.13
N ILE A 165 -2.75 -12.17 21.50
CA ILE A 165 -2.11 -12.97 22.54
C ILE A 165 -2.57 -12.54 23.94
N VAL A 166 -2.65 -11.24 24.19
CA VAL A 166 -2.94 -10.66 25.52
C VAL A 166 -4.43 -10.73 25.87
N ASN A 167 -5.33 -10.57 24.88
CA ASN A 167 -6.78 -10.55 25.09
C ASN A 167 -7.52 -11.56 24.19
N PRO A 168 -7.40 -12.88 24.45
CA PRO A 168 -8.03 -13.92 23.63
C PRO A 168 -9.57 -13.79 23.59
N HIS A 169 -10.17 -13.25 24.65
CA HIS A 169 -11.62 -13.09 24.80
C HIS A 169 -12.23 -12.09 23.80
N LEU A 170 -11.45 -11.13 23.27
CA LEU A 170 -11.93 -10.18 22.26
C LEU A 170 -12.09 -10.82 20.86
N ILE A 171 -11.45 -11.97 20.62
CA ILE A 171 -11.55 -12.71 19.35
C ILE A 171 -12.96 -13.31 19.19
N TYR A 172 -13.54 -13.83 20.27
CA TYR A 172 -14.87 -14.46 20.24
C TYR A 172 -16.03 -13.45 20.18
N ALA A 173 -15.83 -12.23 20.70
CA ALA A 173 -16.84 -11.18 20.64
C ALA A 173 -17.09 -10.65 19.22
N GLY A 174 -16.07 -10.67 18.35
CA GLY A 174 -16.19 -10.24 16.94
C GLY A 174 -16.79 -11.32 16.01
N SER A 175 -16.80 -12.58 16.43
CA SER A 175 -17.35 -13.72 15.69
C SER A 175 -18.87 -13.83 15.80
N ASN A 176 -19.47 -13.37 16.90
CA ASN A 176 -20.92 -13.50 17.15
C ASN A 176 -21.76 -12.37 16.55
N GLY A 177 -21.16 -11.45 15.76
CA GLY A 177 -21.85 -10.34 15.10
C GLY A 177 -22.05 -10.51 13.60
N LYS A 178 -21.75 -11.69 13.06
CA LYS A 178 -21.99 -12.06 11.66
C LYS A 178 -22.84 -13.34 11.61
N SER A 179 -24.11 -13.21 12.00
CA SER A 179 -25.17 -14.14 11.58
C SER A 179 -26.22 -13.34 10.82
#